data_AF-A0A453RJH6-F1
#
_entry.id   AF-A0A453RJH6-F1
#
_cell.length_a   1.000
_cell.length_b   1.000
_cell.length_c   1.000
_cell.angle_alpha   90.00
_cell.angle_beta   90.00
_cell.angle_gamma   90.00
#
_symmetry.space_group_name_H-M   'P 1'
#
loop_
_entity.id
_entity.type
_entity.pdbx_description
1 polymer ?
#
loop_
_entity_poly.entity_id
_entity_poly.type
_entity_poly.pdbx_seq_one_letter_code
_entity_poly.pdbx_strand_id
1 'polypeptide(L)'
;MVIEDPNFASASQHIDSSEDPSEGKQDKAAVDVSECLTEDHAINSETIENVTAGVSELNLPQEKTTEEQTEEKEHQHLSTEEIDSLLDICLLQALHTNVKDKDLPMPGSILWSNHILPCRPPGVTLDIKKSSHKKLSKWLQSKSSSGLISVKEDKHKKEVMLIGISRKHPDYTAFKHHKRVQEPVEQHDNIVADGSSAKQLEVDEIYKPSSHVNPIFLAVDADTGKYYSASEAFDVVFRYVEKENLVKQTDKAKVILDATLCDALYKGAVKKGSAYPSEIHKKDLGSTFVNRMQIHHRVARGNEVVIRKGAIRTVQIMTERRQGNKKMTRVSGLECFLLDADSLASELQKKFACSTTTAELPGKKGQHEVLIQGGVIENLAKHLVDHHGVPKRYIEVYDKTKK
;
A
#
# COMPACT_ATOMS: atom_id res chain seq x y z
N MET A 1 -14.17 -4.07 66.93
CA MET A 1 -13.30 -3.13 67.68
C MET A 1 -12.58 -3.92 68.75
N VAL A 2 -11.43 -4.50 68.42
CA VAL A 2 -10.64 -5.42 69.25
C VAL A 2 -9.17 -5.29 68.80
N ILE A 3 -8.30 -4.80 69.70
CA ILE A 3 -6.91 -5.26 70.00
C ILE A 3 -5.93 -5.48 68.81
N GLU A 4 -4.69 -4.96 68.80
CA GLU A 4 -3.99 -3.94 69.62
C GLU A 4 -2.71 -3.42 68.90
N ASP A 5 -2.12 -2.40 69.51
CA ASP A 5 -0.82 -1.73 69.32
C ASP A 5 0.43 -2.63 69.56
N PRO A 6 1.71 -2.14 69.55
CA PRO A 6 2.33 -1.02 68.82
C PRO A 6 3.80 -1.31 68.32
N ASN A 7 4.47 -0.25 67.81
CA ASN A 7 5.91 0.10 67.96
C ASN A 7 7.06 -0.92 67.69
N PHE A 8 8.07 -0.45 66.93
CA PHE A 8 9.36 -0.04 67.55
C PHE A 8 10.17 0.88 66.63
N ALA A 9 11.09 1.68 67.20
CA ALA A 9 11.95 2.60 66.46
C ALA A 9 13.39 2.64 67.00
N SER A 10 14.36 2.80 66.09
CA SER A 10 15.75 3.27 66.27
C SER A 10 16.32 3.51 64.87
N ALA A 11 16.95 4.63 64.53
CA ALA A 11 18.21 5.18 65.05
C ALA A 11 19.42 4.26 64.79
N SER A 12 20.61 4.71 64.37
CA SER A 12 21.09 6.01 63.84
C SER A 12 22.56 5.79 63.43
N GLN A 13 23.11 6.50 62.44
CA GLN A 13 24.46 7.10 62.51
C GLN A 13 24.85 7.93 61.28
N HIS A 14 25.49 9.07 61.55
CA HIS A 14 26.35 9.82 60.63
C HIS A 14 27.75 9.18 60.61
N ILE A 15 28.47 9.35 59.51
CA ILE A 15 29.91 9.72 59.49
C ILE A 15 30.15 10.46 58.16
N ASP A 16 31.15 11.34 58.15
CA ASP A 16 31.41 12.37 57.15
C ASP A 16 32.89 12.32 56.71
N SER A 17 33.26 13.12 55.70
CA SER A 17 34.65 13.45 55.30
C SER A 17 35.49 12.34 54.61
N SER A 18 36.48 12.65 53.76
CA SER A 18 36.71 13.88 52.98
C SER A 18 37.73 13.67 51.83
N GLU A 19 37.70 14.61 50.88
CA GLU A 19 38.83 15.15 50.09
C GLU A 19 39.49 14.39 48.90
N ASP A 20 39.93 15.24 47.98
CA ASP A 20 40.68 15.04 46.71
C ASP A 20 42.21 14.99 47.04
N PRO A 21 43.15 14.62 46.14
CA PRO A 21 43.46 15.51 45.01
C PRO A 21 44.02 14.87 43.70
N SER A 22 43.69 15.53 42.59
CA SER A 22 44.54 15.85 41.42
C SER A 22 45.72 14.94 41.00
N GLU A 23 45.77 14.62 39.70
CA GLU A 23 46.96 14.97 38.90
C GLU A 23 46.57 15.22 37.42
N GLY A 24 47.40 15.95 36.69
CA GLY A 24 47.16 16.25 35.27
C GLY A 24 48.46 16.24 34.47
N LYS A 25 48.38 15.88 33.18
CA LYS A 25 49.51 15.96 32.26
C LYS A 25 49.15 16.74 30.99
N GLN A 26 50.01 17.70 30.68
CA GLN A 26 50.14 18.25 29.34
C GLN A 26 51.05 17.32 28.53
N ASP A 27 50.87 17.31 27.21
CA ASP A 27 51.99 17.06 26.30
C ASP A 27 51.85 17.98 25.08
N LYS A 28 52.98 18.37 24.49
CA LYS A 28 53.06 19.25 23.31
C LYS A 28 53.80 18.54 22.18
N ALA A 29 53.25 18.61 20.97
CA ALA A 29 54.02 18.46 19.73
C ALA A 29 53.41 19.38 18.66
N ALA A 30 54.26 20.03 17.86
CA ALA A 30 53.84 20.94 16.80
C ALA A 30 54.86 20.94 15.64
N VAL A 31 54.46 20.34 14.52
CA VAL A 31 55.08 20.33 13.17
C VAL A 31 54.05 19.68 12.23
N ASP A 32 53.95 20.00 10.94
CA ASP A 32 54.65 21.02 10.14
C ASP A 32 53.71 21.61 9.05
N VAL A 33 54.23 22.58 8.29
CA VAL A 33 53.57 23.34 7.22
C VAL A 33 53.18 22.48 6.00
N SER A 34 52.02 22.78 5.42
CA SER A 34 51.86 22.74 3.96
C SER A 34 50.90 23.85 3.52
N GLU A 35 51.46 24.90 2.93
CA GLU A 35 50.76 26.08 2.40
C GLU A 35 50.76 26.00 0.87
N CYS A 36 49.58 26.18 0.25
CA CYS A 36 49.46 26.49 -1.18
C CYS A 36 48.26 27.42 -1.40
N LEU A 37 48.58 28.71 -1.50
CA LEU A 37 47.89 29.70 -2.31
C LEU A 37 48.05 29.30 -3.81
N THR A 38 47.33 29.79 -4.82
CA THR A 38 46.34 30.87 -4.99
C THR A 38 45.07 30.28 -5.68
N GLU A 39 44.05 30.97 -6.23
CA GLU A 39 43.89 32.35 -6.69
C GLU A 39 42.39 32.72 -6.80
N ASP A 40 42.00 33.92 -6.38
CA ASP A 40 40.67 34.48 -6.63
C ASP A 40 40.63 35.20 -7.99
N HIS A 41 39.53 35.10 -8.75
CA HIS A 41 39.19 36.19 -9.67
C HIS A 41 37.68 36.40 -9.94
N ALA A 42 37.25 37.60 -9.55
CA ALA A 42 36.08 38.39 -9.94
C ALA A 42 34.98 37.76 -10.83
N ILE A 43 33.77 37.71 -10.25
CA ILE A 43 32.58 38.51 -10.64
C ILE A 43 32.60 39.06 -12.08
N ASN A 44 31.54 38.77 -12.83
CA ASN A 44 30.97 39.73 -13.77
C ASN A 44 29.43 39.72 -13.68
N SER A 45 28.81 40.87 -13.93
CA SER A 45 27.37 41.12 -13.85
C SER A 45 26.90 41.77 -15.17
N GLU A 46 25.62 42.20 -15.20
CA GLU A 46 25.01 43.09 -16.21
C GLU A 46 24.68 42.47 -17.59
N THR A 47 23.61 42.87 -18.30
CA THR A 47 22.17 43.08 -17.94
C THR A 47 21.36 43.28 -19.24
N ILE A 48 20.00 43.13 -19.23
CA ILE A 48 18.99 43.93 -20.00
C ILE A 48 19.07 43.84 -21.57
N GLU A 49 18.03 43.66 -22.41
CA GLU A 49 16.54 43.64 -22.39
C GLU A 49 16.03 43.13 -23.80
N ASN A 50 14.76 42.99 -24.26
CA ASN A 50 13.35 43.00 -23.78
C ASN A 50 12.42 42.40 -24.91
N VAL A 51 11.09 42.59 -24.82
CA VAL A 51 10.11 42.75 -25.93
C VAL A 51 9.71 41.50 -26.77
N THR A 52 8.82 40.71 -26.16
CA THR A 52 7.43 40.35 -26.60
C THR A 52 7.04 39.85 -28.00
N ALA A 53 5.95 39.03 -28.01
CA ALA A 53 5.19 38.41 -29.13
C ALA A 53 5.90 37.23 -29.84
N GLY A 54 5.28 36.09 -30.18
CA GLY A 54 3.85 35.70 -30.29
C GLY A 54 3.50 35.40 -31.77
N VAL A 55 2.77 34.35 -32.20
CA VAL A 55 1.95 33.28 -31.56
C VAL A 55 1.89 32.07 -32.52
N SER A 56 1.75 30.83 -32.01
CA SER A 56 1.64 29.55 -32.77
C SER A 56 2.92 29.15 -33.53
N GLU A 57 3.23 27.86 -33.78
CA GLU A 57 2.39 26.68 -34.00
C GLU A 57 3.08 25.38 -33.47
N LEU A 58 2.31 24.37 -33.04
CA LEU A 58 2.84 23.14 -32.42
C LEU A 58 3.00 21.99 -33.43
N ASN A 59 4.24 21.62 -33.76
CA ASN A 59 4.55 20.40 -34.50
C ASN A 59 4.65 19.18 -33.56
N LEU A 60 4.00 18.06 -33.94
CA LEU A 60 4.33 16.73 -33.41
C LEU A 60 5.30 16.02 -34.37
N PRO A 61 6.26 15.22 -33.88
CA PRO A 61 7.24 14.56 -34.75
C PRO A 61 6.63 13.54 -35.71
N GLN A 62 7.12 13.53 -36.95
CA GLN A 62 7.03 12.38 -37.84
C GLN A 62 8.37 11.65 -37.82
N GLU A 63 8.40 10.43 -37.27
CA GLU A 63 9.50 9.50 -37.55
C GLU A 63 9.17 8.64 -38.78
N LYS A 64 10.21 8.27 -39.52
CA LYS A 64 10.10 7.58 -40.81
C LYS A 64 10.37 6.09 -40.67
N THR A 65 9.80 5.33 -41.59
CA THR A 65 10.05 3.90 -41.77
C THR A 65 11.53 3.60 -41.98
N THR A 66 12.03 2.63 -41.22
CA THR A 66 13.10 1.71 -41.66
C THR A 66 12.60 0.30 -41.35
N GLU A 67 12.71 -0.61 -42.31
CA GLU A 67 12.32 -2.01 -42.15
C GLU A 67 13.56 -2.86 -41.86
N GLU A 68 13.54 -3.70 -40.83
CA GLU A 68 14.44 -4.83 -40.73
C GLU A 68 13.77 -5.99 -39.95
N GLN A 69 14.13 -7.22 -40.33
CA GLN A 69 13.54 -8.51 -39.94
C GLN A 69 14.47 -9.22 -38.95
N THR A 70 14.09 -10.17 -38.08
CA THR A 70 12.79 -10.63 -37.54
C THR A 70 13.16 -11.54 -36.36
N GLU A 71 12.47 -11.44 -35.21
CA GLU A 71 12.35 -12.58 -34.27
C GLU A 71 10.90 -12.67 -33.75
N GLU A 72 10.39 -13.90 -33.63
CA GLU A 72 8.95 -14.16 -33.56
C GLU A 72 8.44 -14.36 -32.13
N LYS A 73 7.38 -13.64 -31.76
CA LYS A 73 6.43 -14.06 -30.73
C LYS A 73 5.00 -13.84 -31.19
N GLU A 74 4.22 -14.92 -31.12
CA GLU A 74 2.92 -15.11 -31.78
C GLU A 74 1.89 -14.01 -31.45
N HIS A 75 1.82 -12.99 -32.30
CA HIS A 75 0.64 -12.15 -32.39
C HIS A 75 -0.33 -12.76 -33.38
N GLN A 76 -1.46 -13.27 -32.88
CA GLN A 76 -2.55 -13.77 -33.71
C GLN A 76 -3.00 -12.68 -34.69
N HIS A 77 -2.84 -12.94 -35.99
CA HIS A 77 -3.21 -11.99 -37.05
C HIS A 77 -4.73 -12.02 -37.26
N LEU A 78 -5.46 -11.46 -36.29
CA LEU A 78 -6.91 -11.27 -36.34
C LEU A 78 -7.32 -10.55 -37.62
N SER A 79 -8.33 -11.08 -38.30
CA SER A 79 -8.95 -10.49 -39.47
C SER A 79 -9.69 -9.19 -39.13
N THR A 80 -10.00 -8.38 -40.14
CA THR A 80 -10.80 -7.16 -39.97
C THR A 80 -12.19 -7.45 -39.40
N GLU A 81 -12.79 -8.59 -39.77
CA GLU A 81 -14.11 -9.02 -39.31
C GLU A 81 -14.09 -9.46 -37.84
N GLU A 82 -13.06 -10.19 -37.40
CA GLU A 82 -12.86 -10.52 -35.99
C GLU A 82 -12.65 -9.25 -35.15
N ILE A 83 -11.86 -8.29 -35.64
CA ILE A 83 -11.65 -7.00 -34.97
C ILE A 83 -12.96 -6.21 -34.86
N ASP A 84 -13.78 -6.15 -35.92
CA ASP A 84 -15.10 -5.51 -35.88
C ASP A 84 -16.04 -6.22 -34.89
N SER A 85 -16.04 -7.55 -34.82
CA SER A 85 -16.84 -8.31 -33.83
C SER A 85 -16.39 -8.05 -32.38
N LEU A 86 -15.07 -7.93 -32.15
CA LEU A 86 -14.49 -7.63 -30.85
C LEU A 86 -14.80 -6.19 -30.41
N LEU A 87 -14.78 -5.24 -31.34
CA LEU A 87 -15.22 -3.86 -31.10
C LEU A 87 -16.68 -3.81 -30.63
N ASP A 88 -17.55 -4.59 -31.26
CA ASP A 88 -18.98 -4.66 -30.93
C ASP A 88 -19.23 -5.32 -29.55
N ILE A 89 -18.51 -6.40 -29.23
CA ILE A 89 -18.54 -7.05 -27.92
C ILE A 89 -18.05 -6.08 -26.82
N CYS A 90 -16.96 -5.34 -27.07
CA CYS A 90 -16.44 -4.35 -26.13
C CYS A 90 -17.42 -3.19 -25.93
N LEU A 91 -18.10 -2.73 -27.00
CA LEU A 91 -19.13 -1.70 -26.93
C LEU A 91 -20.34 -2.17 -26.12
N LEU A 92 -20.86 -3.37 -26.37
CA LEU A 92 -22.02 -3.92 -25.64
C LEU A 92 -21.71 -4.14 -24.15
N GLN A 93 -20.52 -4.66 -23.82
CA GLN A 93 -20.05 -4.79 -22.44
C GLN A 93 -19.91 -3.41 -21.76
N ALA A 94 -19.37 -2.41 -22.45
CA ALA A 94 -19.24 -1.04 -21.92
C ALA A 94 -20.61 -0.41 -21.61
N LEU A 95 -21.58 -0.54 -22.52
CA LEU A 95 -22.94 -0.01 -22.39
C LEU A 95 -23.78 -0.71 -21.30
N HIS A 96 -23.48 -1.97 -20.98
CA HIS A 96 -24.10 -2.71 -19.87
C HIS A 96 -23.46 -2.40 -18.51
N THR A 97 -22.13 -2.30 -18.46
CA THR A 97 -21.39 -2.26 -17.19
C THR A 97 -21.12 -0.84 -16.68
N ASN A 98 -20.76 0.08 -17.59
CA ASN A 98 -20.00 1.28 -17.22
C ASN A 98 -20.54 2.58 -17.82
N VAL A 99 -21.69 2.58 -18.50
CA VAL A 99 -22.35 3.80 -19.01
C VAL A 99 -23.83 3.84 -18.61
N LYS A 100 -24.19 4.81 -17.78
CA LYS A 100 -25.57 5.05 -17.33
C LYS A 100 -26.13 6.27 -18.05
N ASP A 101 -27.46 6.37 -18.11
CA ASP A 101 -28.13 7.48 -18.83
C ASP A 101 -27.91 8.85 -18.17
N LYS A 102 -27.32 8.89 -16.97
CA LYS A 102 -26.87 10.09 -16.26
C LYS A 102 -25.51 10.61 -16.73
N ASP A 103 -24.72 9.77 -17.40
CA ASP A 103 -23.35 10.07 -17.81
C ASP A 103 -23.31 10.68 -19.23
N LEU A 104 -24.49 10.97 -19.80
CA LEU A 104 -24.71 11.50 -21.14
C LEU A 104 -25.14 12.98 -21.10
N PRO A 105 -24.74 13.82 -22.07
CA PRO A 105 -23.97 13.48 -23.27
C PRO A 105 -22.46 13.43 -23.01
N MET A 106 -21.77 12.43 -23.58
CA MET A 106 -20.33 12.23 -23.40
C MET A 106 -19.56 12.27 -24.75
N PRO A 107 -18.28 12.72 -24.76
CA PRO A 107 -17.44 12.66 -25.95
C PRO A 107 -17.09 11.21 -26.35
N GLY A 108 -17.05 10.95 -27.66
CA GLY A 108 -16.69 9.65 -28.22
C GLY A 108 -15.26 9.21 -27.86
N SER A 109 -14.32 10.15 -27.69
CA SER A 109 -12.98 9.87 -27.18
C SER A 109 -12.99 9.26 -25.78
N ILE A 110 -13.80 9.82 -24.86
CA ILE A 110 -13.94 9.32 -23.48
C ILE A 110 -14.63 7.96 -23.45
N LEU A 111 -15.68 7.77 -24.27
CA LEU A 111 -16.33 6.47 -24.44
C LEU A 111 -15.31 5.40 -24.89
N TRP A 112 -14.46 5.75 -25.84
CA TRP A 112 -13.38 4.88 -26.33
C TRP A 112 -12.35 4.55 -25.25
N SER A 113 -11.73 5.56 -24.63
CA SER A 113 -10.63 5.36 -23.69
C SER A 113 -11.05 4.72 -22.36
N ASN A 114 -12.19 5.15 -21.80
CA ASN A 114 -12.53 4.86 -20.41
C ASN A 114 -13.57 3.72 -20.27
N HIS A 115 -14.28 3.36 -21.35
CA HIS A 115 -15.35 2.37 -21.30
C HIS A 115 -15.14 1.22 -22.29
N ILE A 116 -14.74 1.50 -23.54
CA ILE A 116 -14.55 0.45 -24.57
C ILE A 116 -13.19 -0.26 -24.40
N LEU A 117 -12.06 0.48 -24.35
CA LEU A 117 -10.73 -0.14 -24.22
C LEU A 117 -10.57 -1.03 -22.97
N PRO A 118 -11.13 -0.71 -21.78
CA PRO A 118 -11.08 -1.58 -20.61
C PRO A 118 -11.91 -2.87 -20.73
N CYS A 119 -12.84 -2.96 -21.69
CA CYS A 119 -13.67 -4.15 -21.90
C CYS A 119 -13.00 -5.22 -22.79
N ARG A 120 -11.77 -5.00 -23.28
CA ARG A 120 -11.08 -5.91 -24.21
C ARG A 120 -10.65 -7.24 -23.55
N PRO A 121 -10.60 -8.35 -24.32
CA PRO A 121 -9.96 -9.59 -23.88
C PRO A 121 -8.46 -9.38 -23.55
N PRO A 122 -7.85 -10.25 -22.72
CA PRO A 122 -6.42 -10.15 -22.41
C PRO A 122 -5.59 -10.42 -23.68
N GLY A 123 -4.42 -9.80 -23.80
CA GLY A 123 -3.52 -9.96 -24.96
C GLY A 123 -3.95 -9.26 -26.26
N VAL A 124 -5.20 -8.79 -26.38
CA VAL A 124 -5.72 -8.20 -27.63
C VAL A 124 -5.42 -6.69 -27.71
N THR A 125 -4.78 -6.25 -28.80
CA THR A 125 -4.58 -4.83 -29.13
C THR A 125 -5.72 -4.30 -30.01
N LEU A 126 -6.70 -3.65 -29.39
CA LEU A 126 -7.91 -3.16 -30.03
C LEU A 126 -7.67 -1.81 -30.74
N ASP A 127 -7.20 -1.84 -31.99
CA ASP A 127 -6.96 -0.63 -32.81
C ASP A 127 -8.06 -0.40 -33.86
N ILE A 128 -8.76 0.74 -33.73
CA ILE A 128 -9.82 1.14 -34.66
C ILE A 128 -9.32 1.49 -36.07
N LYS A 129 -8.00 1.66 -36.30
CA LYS A 129 -7.41 1.76 -37.65
C LYS A 129 -7.46 0.42 -38.41
N LYS A 130 -7.48 -0.71 -37.67
CA LYS A 130 -7.60 -2.07 -38.22
C LYS A 130 -9.06 -2.50 -38.43
N SER A 131 -10.03 -1.78 -37.86
CA SER A 131 -11.47 -1.95 -38.13
C SER A 131 -11.84 -1.62 -39.58
N SER A 132 -12.95 -2.15 -40.09
CA SER A 132 -13.46 -1.79 -41.43
C SER A 132 -13.77 -0.29 -41.57
N HIS A 133 -14.08 0.39 -40.46
CA HIS A 133 -14.45 1.80 -40.44
C HIS A 133 -13.25 2.77 -40.37
N LYS A 134 -12.06 2.28 -39.95
CA LYS A 134 -10.75 2.98 -39.89
C LYS A 134 -10.69 4.29 -39.07
N LYS A 135 -11.82 4.78 -38.54
CA LYS A 135 -11.96 6.01 -37.74
C LYS A 135 -13.11 5.87 -36.75
N LEU A 136 -12.86 6.26 -35.49
CA LEU A 136 -13.83 6.23 -34.39
C LEU A 136 -15.18 6.90 -34.75
N SER A 137 -15.14 8.10 -35.33
CA SER A 137 -16.34 8.84 -35.75
C SER A 137 -17.23 8.03 -36.70
N LYS A 138 -16.63 7.31 -37.66
CA LYS A 138 -17.38 6.51 -38.66
C LYS A 138 -17.99 5.25 -38.06
N TRP A 139 -17.30 4.59 -37.15
CA TRP A 139 -17.84 3.41 -36.45
C TRP A 139 -18.98 3.79 -35.50
N LEU A 140 -18.83 4.86 -34.71
CA LEU A 140 -19.91 5.38 -33.85
C LEU A 140 -21.12 5.84 -34.67
N GLN A 141 -20.91 6.46 -35.83
CA GLN A 141 -21.99 6.77 -36.78
C GLN A 141 -22.65 5.49 -37.33
N SER A 142 -21.89 4.46 -37.68
CA SER A 142 -22.44 3.16 -38.13
C SER A 142 -23.32 2.51 -37.06
N LYS A 143 -22.90 2.53 -35.78
CA LYS A 143 -23.69 2.01 -34.65
C LYS A 143 -24.86 2.91 -34.25
N SER A 144 -24.89 4.15 -34.74
CA SER A 144 -26.06 5.01 -34.65
C SER A 144 -27.05 4.77 -35.79
N SER A 145 -26.57 4.54 -37.01
CA SER A 145 -27.40 4.08 -38.13
C SER A 145 -28.02 2.69 -37.89
N SER A 146 -27.34 1.80 -37.15
CA SER A 146 -27.92 0.53 -36.68
C SER A 146 -28.84 0.69 -35.46
N GLY A 147 -29.12 1.93 -35.01
CA GLY A 147 -30.06 2.21 -33.92
C GLY A 147 -29.61 1.83 -32.51
N LEU A 148 -28.39 1.31 -32.30
CA LEU A 148 -27.89 0.87 -30.98
C LEU A 148 -27.55 2.07 -30.06
N ILE A 149 -27.02 3.15 -30.64
CA ILE A 149 -26.68 4.39 -29.95
C ILE A 149 -27.23 5.62 -30.69
N SER A 150 -27.31 6.77 -30.02
CA SER A 150 -27.66 8.05 -30.63
C SER A 150 -26.46 8.99 -30.50
N VAL A 151 -25.92 9.44 -31.63
CA VAL A 151 -24.72 10.30 -31.67
C VAL A 151 -24.95 11.59 -32.46
N LYS A 152 -24.18 12.64 -32.13
CA LYS A 152 -24.24 13.96 -32.78
C LYS A 152 -22.84 14.51 -32.96
N GLU A 153 -22.56 15.07 -34.14
CA GLU A 153 -21.32 15.82 -34.37
C GLU A 153 -21.39 17.21 -33.70
N ASP A 154 -20.38 17.56 -32.90
CA ASP A 154 -20.17 18.94 -32.47
C ASP A 154 -19.41 19.71 -33.56
N LYS A 155 -20.09 20.67 -34.18
CA LYS A 155 -19.55 21.54 -35.23
C LYS A 155 -18.37 22.41 -34.76
N HIS A 156 -18.23 22.69 -33.46
CA HIS A 156 -17.10 23.45 -32.92
C HIS A 156 -15.85 22.59 -32.71
N LYS A 157 -16.00 21.33 -32.29
CA LYS A 157 -14.87 20.45 -31.94
C LYS A 157 -14.54 19.37 -32.96
N LYS A 158 -15.39 19.14 -33.97
CA LYS A 158 -15.31 18.02 -34.94
C LYS A 158 -15.30 16.63 -34.28
N GLU A 159 -15.83 16.53 -33.06
CA GLU A 159 -15.95 15.28 -32.31
C GLU A 159 -17.40 14.76 -32.34
N VAL A 160 -17.54 13.44 -32.26
CA VAL A 160 -18.84 12.74 -32.14
C VAL A 160 -19.19 12.59 -30.66
N MET A 161 -20.27 13.24 -30.22
CA MET A 161 -20.84 13.12 -28.88
C MET A 161 -21.89 12.00 -28.85
N LEU A 162 -21.81 11.10 -27.87
CA LEU A 162 -22.87 10.14 -27.53
C LEU A 162 -23.95 10.87 -26.72
N ILE A 163 -25.21 10.81 -27.17
CA ILE A 163 -26.37 11.47 -26.54
C ILE A 163 -27.33 10.47 -25.90
N GLY A 164 -27.46 9.26 -26.45
CA GLY A 164 -28.43 8.27 -25.97
C GLY A 164 -28.05 6.83 -26.30
N ILE A 165 -28.62 5.88 -25.56
CA ILE A 165 -28.34 4.44 -25.68
C ILE A 165 -29.67 3.71 -25.84
N SER A 166 -29.81 2.92 -26.91
CA SER A 166 -31.04 2.18 -27.19
C SER A 166 -31.09 0.88 -26.41
N ARG A 167 -31.33 0.95 -25.10
CA ARG A 167 -31.43 -0.20 -24.17
C ARG A 167 -32.54 -1.23 -24.52
N LYS A 168 -33.31 -1.01 -25.60
CA LYS A 168 -34.31 -1.91 -26.18
C LYS A 168 -33.84 -2.65 -27.43
N HIS A 169 -32.60 -2.44 -27.89
CA HIS A 169 -32.07 -3.10 -29.10
C HIS A 169 -31.96 -4.62 -28.88
N PRO A 170 -32.20 -5.46 -29.91
CA PRO A 170 -32.01 -6.91 -29.81
C PRO A 170 -30.63 -7.29 -29.28
N ASP A 171 -29.56 -6.74 -29.86
CA ASP A 171 -28.17 -7.06 -29.45
C ASP A 171 -27.88 -6.69 -27.99
N TYR A 172 -28.40 -5.55 -27.53
CA TYR A 172 -28.28 -5.13 -26.12
C TYR A 172 -29.02 -6.09 -25.18
N THR A 173 -30.12 -6.69 -25.65
CA THR A 173 -30.98 -7.59 -24.85
C THR A 173 -30.49 -9.04 -24.88
N ALA A 174 -29.87 -9.47 -25.99
CA ALA A 174 -29.30 -10.79 -26.17
C ALA A 174 -27.92 -10.95 -25.50
N PHE A 175 -27.19 -9.85 -25.28
CA PHE A 175 -25.84 -9.87 -24.70
C PHE A 175 -25.84 -10.30 -23.23
N LYS A 176 -25.38 -11.52 -22.97
CA LYS A 176 -25.15 -12.02 -21.60
C LYS A 176 -23.82 -11.47 -21.06
N HIS A 177 -23.91 -10.58 -20.09
CA HIS A 177 -22.76 -9.98 -19.41
C HIS A 177 -21.81 -11.05 -18.83
N HIS A 178 -20.58 -11.06 -19.35
CA HIS A 178 -19.51 -11.85 -18.76
C HIS A 178 -18.90 -11.08 -17.58
N LYS A 179 -19.17 -11.55 -16.36
CA LYS A 179 -18.46 -11.09 -15.15
C LYS A 179 -17.00 -11.54 -15.22
N ARG A 180 -16.11 -10.69 -15.74
CA ARG A 180 -14.67 -10.95 -15.71
C ARG A 180 -14.08 -10.41 -14.41
N VAL A 181 -13.36 -11.28 -13.69
CA VAL A 181 -12.53 -10.90 -12.54
C VAL A 181 -11.44 -9.94 -13.03
N GLN A 182 -11.25 -8.82 -12.33
CA GLN A 182 -10.19 -7.86 -12.63
C GLN A 182 -8.87 -8.37 -12.05
N GLU A 183 -8.07 -9.03 -12.88
CA GLU A 183 -6.63 -9.18 -12.63
C GLU A 183 -5.91 -7.98 -13.27
N PRO A 184 -4.97 -7.32 -12.56
CA PRO A 184 -4.29 -6.14 -13.08
C PRO A 184 -3.29 -6.55 -14.17
N VAL A 185 -3.63 -6.24 -15.42
CA VAL A 185 -2.69 -6.41 -16.55
C VAL A 185 -1.66 -5.28 -16.51
N GLU A 186 -0.40 -5.65 -16.38
CA GLU A 186 0.73 -4.72 -16.34
C GLU A 186 0.80 -3.90 -17.64
N GLN A 187 1.07 -2.60 -17.51
CA GLN A 187 1.21 -1.68 -18.64
C GLN A 187 2.65 -1.18 -18.71
N HIS A 188 3.35 -1.54 -19.78
CA HIS A 188 4.65 -0.96 -20.09
C HIS A 188 4.48 0.45 -20.68
N ASP A 189 5.00 1.42 -19.93
CA ASP A 189 5.62 2.67 -20.35
C ASP A 189 4.81 3.83 -20.98
N ASN A 190 5.26 5.03 -20.58
CA ASN A 190 5.17 6.32 -21.27
C ASN A 190 3.79 6.95 -21.51
N ILE A 191 3.13 7.35 -20.42
CA ILE A 191 2.42 8.65 -20.36
C ILE A 191 2.93 9.45 -19.17
N VAL A 192 3.45 10.65 -19.42
CA VAL A 192 3.72 11.65 -18.37
C VAL A 192 2.40 12.18 -17.80
N ALA A 193 2.06 11.72 -16.61
CA ALA A 193 0.90 12.17 -15.85
C ALA A 193 1.36 12.65 -14.46
N ASP A 194 1.52 13.95 -14.29
CA ASP A 194 1.66 14.55 -12.96
C ASP A 194 0.31 14.45 -12.24
N GLY A 195 0.28 13.63 -11.18
CA GLY A 195 -0.95 13.14 -10.57
C GLY A 195 -0.69 11.92 -9.71
N SER A 196 -0.25 12.17 -8.47
CA SER A 196 0.11 11.11 -7.53
C SER A 196 -1.09 10.24 -7.16
N SER A 197 -1.26 9.15 -7.91
CA SER A 197 -2.13 8.03 -7.55
C SER A 197 -1.46 7.26 -6.40
N ALA A 198 -1.66 7.77 -5.19
CA ALA A 198 -1.19 7.18 -3.95
C ALA A 198 -1.48 5.67 -3.91
N LYS A 199 -0.46 4.83 -4.18
CA LYS A 199 -0.58 3.37 -4.24
C LYS A 199 -1.25 2.89 -2.95
N GLN A 200 -2.51 2.45 -3.04
CA GLN A 200 -3.31 2.12 -1.88
C GLN A 200 -2.62 1.01 -1.08
N LEU A 201 -2.52 1.24 0.23
CA LEU A 201 -1.79 0.39 1.16
C LEU A 201 -2.77 -0.54 1.87
N GLU A 202 -2.70 -1.83 1.58
CA GLU A 202 -3.41 -2.87 2.32
C GLU A 202 -2.49 -3.48 3.38
N VAL A 203 -3.04 -3.72 4.58
CA VAL A 203 -2.34 -4.35 5.70
C VAL A 203 -3.28 -5.33 6.37
N ASP A 204 -3.03 -6.62 6.16
CA ASP A 204 -3.79 -7.72 6.78
C ASP A 204 -2.95 -8.45 7.82
N GLU A 205 -3.55 -8.76 8.95
CA GLU A 205 -3.01 -9.72 9.91
C GLU A 205 -3.41 -11.13 9.51
N ILE A 206 -2.41 -11.99 9.33
CA ILE A 206 -2.56 -13.37 8.86
C ILE A 206 -1.80 -14.32 9.79
N TYR A 207 -2.34 -15.51 9.98
CA TYR A 207 -1.88 -16.44 10.99
C TYR A 207 -1.44 -17.74 10.33
N LYS A 208 -0.26 -18.24 10.71
CA LYS A 208 0.24 -19.55 10.28
C LYS A 208 0.08 -20.56 11.43
N PRO A 209 -0.38 -21.80 11.17
CA PRO A 209 -0.46 -22.83 12.20
C PRO A 209 0.85 -23.03 12.96
N SER A 210 0.74 -23.25 14.26
CA SER A 210 1.86 -23.56 15.16
C SER A 210 1.82 -25.04 15.53
N SER A 211 2.95 -25.59 15.96
CA SER A 211 3.06 -26.99 16.39
C SER A 211 2.08 -27.40 17.50
N HIS A 212 1.55 -26.44 18.26
CA HIS A 212 0.50 -26.68 19.26
C HIS A 212 -0.90 -26.83 18.67
N VAL A 213 -1.22 -26.10 17.59
CA VAL A 213 -2.56 -26.15 16.94
C VAL A 213 -2.63 -27.13 15.78
N ASN A 214 -1.49 -27.56 15.22
CA ASN A 214 -1.43 -28.54 14.12
C ASN A 214 -2.31 -29.79 14.32
N PRO A 215 -2.45 -30.40 15.52
CA PRO A 215 -3.36 -31.53 15.72
C PRO A 215 -4.83 -31.22 15.37
N ILE A 216 -5.29 -30.00 15.63
CA ILE A 216 -6.67 -29.55 15.30
C ILE A 216 -6.82 -29.36 13.79
N PHE A 217 -5.83 -28.75 13.13
CA PHE A 217 -5.82 -28.61 11.67
C PHE A 217 -5.87 -29.99 10.97
N LEU A 218 -5.05 -30.94 11.43
CA LEU A 218 -5.06 -32.33 10.95
C LEU A 218 -6.41 -33.01 11.22
N ALA A 219 -7.02 -32.80 12.39
CA ALA A 219 -8.30 -33.39 12.74
C ALA A 219 -9.50 -32.84 11.95
N VAL A 220 -9.36 -31.70 11.24
CA VAL A 220 -10.38 -31.18 10.30
C VAL A 220 -9.89 -31.17 8.85
N ASP A 221 -8.86 -31.95 8.53
CA ASP A 221 -8.32 -32.15 7.19
C ASP A 221 -7.88 -30.83 6.52
N ALA A 222 -7.39 -29.87 7.32
CA ALA A 222 -6.94 -28.54 6.89
C ALA A 222 -5.40 -28.44 6.81
N ASP A 223 -4.92 -27.67 5.84
CA ASP A 223 -3.49 -27.47 5.59
C ASP A 223 -2.78 -26.75 6.76
N THR A 224 -1.58 -27.22 7.10
CA THR A 224 -0.70 -26.59 8.10
C THR A 224 0.34 -25.64 7.48
N GLY A 225 0.50 -25.67 6.16
CA GLY A 225 1.40 -24.83 5.37
C GLY A 225 0.83 -23.43 5.06
N LYS A 226 -0.47 -23.34 4.75
CA LYS A 226 -1.18 -22.10 4.38
C LYS A 226 -1.16 -21.02 5.47
N TYR A 227 -1.31 -19.78 5.04
CA TYR A 227 -1.71 -18.65 5.89
C TYR A 227 -3.24 -18.53 5.94
N TYR A 228 -3.76 -18.15 7.10
CA TYR A 228 -5.19 -18.03 7.39
C TYR A 228 -5.52 -16.64 7.94
N SER A 229 -6.65 -16.08 7.54
CA SER A 229 -7.27 -14.95 8.25
C SER A 229 -7.80 -15.38 9.63
N ALA A 230 -8.09 -14.41 10.51
CA ALA A 230 -8.71 -14.70 11.81
C ALA A 230 -10.06 -15.45 11.65
N SER A 231 -10.85 -15.14 10.62
CA SER A 231 -12.13 -15.81 10.38
C SER A 231 -11.96 -17.26 9.97
N GLU A 232 -11.08 -17.57 9.01
CA GLU A 232 -10.81 -18.96 8.62
C GLU A 232 -10.22 -19.78 9.79
N ALA A 233 -9.38 -19.16 10.63
CA ALA A 233 -8.86 -19.79 11.83
C ALA A 233 -9.95 -20.08 12.87
N PHE A 234 -10.94 -19.20 13.04
CA PHE A 234 -12.11 -19.48 13.87
C PHE A 234 -12.96 -20.62 13.29
N ASP A 235 -13.20 -20.62 11.97
CA ASP A 235 -13.98 -21.66 11.29
C ASP A 235 -13.34 -23.05 11.43
N VAL A 236 -12.01 -23.15 11.36
CA VAL A 236 -11.25 -24.39 11.61
C VAL A 236 -11.56 -24.94 13.01
N VAL A 237 -11.56 -24.09 14.03
CA VAL A 237 -11.85 -24.50 15.41
C VAL A 237 -13.32 -24.87 15.61
N PHE A 238 -14.25 -24.13 15.02
CA PHE A 238 -15.67 -24.44 15.15
C PHE A 238 -16.04 -25.75 14.43
N ARG A 239 -15.44 -26.05 13.26
CA ARG A 239 -15.56 -27.37 12.62
C ARG A 239 -15.02 -28.49 13.49
N TYR A 240 -13.92 -28.27 14.21
CA TYR A 240 -13.37 -29.27 15.14
C TYR A 240 -14.32 -29.53 16.32
N VAL A 241 -14.82 -28.45 16.95
CA VAL A 241 -15.80 -28.52 18.05
C VAL A 241 -17.11 -29.19 17.63
N GLU A 242 -17.53 -29.02 16.38
CA GLU A 242 -18.73 -29.65 15.83
C GLU A 242 -18.49 -31.12 15.43
N LYS A 243 -17.30 -31.47 14.90
CA LYS A 243 -16.88 -32.86 14.62
C LYS A 243 -16.81 -33.70 15.90
N GLU A 244 -16.11 -33.20 16.92
CA GLU A 244 -15.94 -33.87 18.21
C GLU A 244 -17.12 -33.62 19.19
N ASN A 245 -18.18 -32.93 18.74
CA ASN A 245 -19.41 -32.66 19.50
C ASN A 245 -19.20 -32.00 20.88
N LEU A 246 -18.18 -31.15 21.01
CA LEU A 246 -17.70 -30.58 22.28
C LEU A 246 -18.60 -29.47 22.88
N VAL A 247 -19.76 -29.16 22.26
CA VAL A 247 -20.69 -28.13 22.77
C VAL A 247 -21.48 -28.67 23.96
N LYS A 248 -21.46 -27.97 25.09
CA LYS A 248 -22.13 -28.39 26.32
C LYS A 248 -23.66 -28.34 26.15
N GLN A 249 -24.33 -29.49 26.19
CA GLN A 249 -25.77 -29.59 25.96
C GLN A 249 -26.62 -28.70 26.89
N THR A 250 -26.18 -28.53 28.14
CA THR A 250 -26.82 -27.67 29.16
C THR A 250 -26.66 -26.17 28.89
N ASP A 251 -25.60 -25.77 28.19
CA ASP A 251 -25.24 -24.37 27.95
C ASP A 251 -24.49 -24.24 26.62
N LYS A 252 -25.23 -23.95 25.55
CA LYS A 252 -24.71 -23.86 24.18
C LYS A 252 -23.68 -22.71 23.99
N ALA A 253 -23.50 -21.84 24.98
CA ALA A 253 -22.45 -20.83 24.97
C ALA A 253 -21.08 -21.37 25.43
N LYS A 254 -21.02 -22.59 25.98
CA LYS A 254 -19.78 -23.23 26.48
C LYS A 254 -19.39 -24.45 25.66
N VAL A 255 -18.08 -24.62 25.53
CA VAL A 255 -17.40 -25.75 24.89
C VAL A 255 -16.60 -26.48 25.96
N ILE A 256 -16.78 -27.79 26.05
CA ILE A 256 -15.99 -28.67 26.90
C ILE A 256 -14.66 -28.92 26.19
N LEU A 257 -13.55 -28.80 26.92
CA LEU A 257 -12.22 -28.95 26.36
C LEU A 257 -11.80 -30.43 26.40
N ASP A 258 -11.59 -31.03 25.23
CA ASP A 258 -10.92 -32.32 25.13
C ASP A 258 -9.40 -32.16 25.38
N ALA A 259 -8.67 -33.27 25.44
CA ALA A 259 -7.22 -33.24 25.65
C ALA A 259 -6.47 -32.44 24.56
N THR A 260 -6.90 -32.56 23.29
CA THR A 260 -6.30 -31.92 22.12
C THR A 260 -6.50 -30.41 22.12
N LEU A 261 -7.74 -29.95 22.32
CA LEU A 261 -8.08 -28.54 22.38
C LEU A 261 -7.52 -27.87 23.63
N CYS A 262 -7.51 -28.58 24.77
CA CYS A 262 -6.84 -28.13 25.98
C CYS A 262 -5.33 -27.91 25.74
N ASP A 263 -4.62 -28.88 25.17
CA ASP A 263 -3.19 -28.75 24.89
C ASP A 263 -2.92 -27.63 23.87
N ALA A 264 -3.70 -27.56 22.79
CA ALA A 264 -3.55 -26.53 21.76
C ALA A 264 -3.68 -25.12 22.34
N LEU A 265 -4.70 -24.87 23.16
CA LEU A 265 -4.98 -23.55 23.75
C LEU A 265 -4.04 -23.21 24.93
N TYR A 266 -3.74 -24.15 25.81
CA TYR A 266 -3.18 -23.85 27.15
C TYR A 266 -1.76 -24.37 27.40
N LYS A 267 -1.25 -25.34 26.65
CA LYS A 267 0.07 -25.96 26.89
C LYS A 267 1.20 -24.92 26.85
N GLY A 268 1.79 -24.63 28.01
CA GLY A 268 2.83 -23.61 28.17
C GLY A 268 2.35 -22.15 28.18
N ALA A 269 1.05 -21.88 27.99
CA ALA A 269 0.46 -20.56 28.24
C ALA A 269 0.01 -20.41 29.71
N VAL A 270 -0.42 -21.52 30.33
CA VAL A 270 -0.80 -21.59 31.75
C VAL A 270 0.44 -21.71 32.64
N LYS A 271 0.44 -21.03 33.79
CA LYS A 271 1.55 -21.08 34.76
C LYS A 271 1.72 -22.52 35.29
N LYS A 272 2.97 -22.97 35.43
CA LYS A 272 3.29 -24.28 36.04
C LYS A 272 2.67 -24.35 37.45
N GLY A 273 1.72 -25.26 37.65
CA GLY A 273 1.06 -25.49 38.93
C GLY A 273 -0.43 -25.12 39.01
N SER A 274 -0.97 -24.35 38.05
CA SER A 274 -2.43 -24.16 37.94
C SER A 274 -3.07 -25.24 37.07
N ALA A 275 -4.23 -25.74 37.48
CA ALA A 275 -5.00 -26.73 36.72
C ALA A 275 -5.43 -26.18 35.34
N TYR A 276 -5.49 -27.07 34.35
CA TYR A 276 -6.02 -26.74 33.03
C TYR A 276 -7.54 -26.51 33.09
N PRO A 277 -8.09 -25.49 32.40
CA PRO A 277 -9.54 -25.33 32.27
C PRO A 277 -10.19 -26.53 31.58
N SER A 278 -11.37 -26.95 32.04
CA SER A 278 -12.19 -27.99 31.42
C SER A 278 -13.29 -27.43 30.51
N GLU A 279 -13.61 -26.14 30.61
CA GLU A 279 -14.63 -25.46 29.82
C GLU A 279 -14.11 -24.09 29.36
N ILE A 280 -14.46 -23.71 28.13
CA ILE A 280 -14.22 -22.38 27.55
C ILE A 280 -15.51 -21.83 26.96
N HIS A 281 -15.67 -20.51 26.96
CA HIS A 281 -16.83 -19.87 26.35
C HIS A 281 -16.63 -19.73 24.83
N LYS A 282 -17.67 -19.98 24.01
CA LYS A 282 -17.57 -20.04 22.54
C LYS A 282 -17.06 -18.73 21.92
N LYS A 283 -17.26 -17.59 22.59
CA LYS A 283 -16.72 -16.27 22.20
C LYS A 283 -15.19 -16.18 22.32
N ASP A 284 -14.63 -16.75 23.38
CA ASP A 284 -13.23 -16.56 23.75
C ASP A 284 -12.33 -17.62 23.11
N LEU A 285 -12.91 -18.76 22.75
CA LEU A 285 -12.28 -19.87 22.03
C LEU A 285 -11.54 -19.43 20.76
N GLY A 286 -12.18 -18.67 19.86
CA GLY A 286 -11.55 -18.20 18.63
C GLY A 286 -10.33 -17.32 18.90
N SER A 287 -10.49 -16.32 19.78
CA SER A 287 -9.40 -15.40 20.14
C SER A 287 -8.23 -16.11 20.82
N THR A 288 -8.51 -17.08 21.70
CA THR A 288 -7.49 -17.86 22.39
C THR A 288 -6.73 -18.77 21.41
N PHE A 289 -7.42 -19.33 20.40
CA PHE A 289 -6.78 -20.12 19.35
C PHE A 289 -5.88 -19.28 18.43
N VAL A 290 -6.35 -18.12 17.97
CA VAL A 290 -5.55 -17.22 17.11
C VAL A 290 -4.31 -16.70 17.85
N ASN A 291 -4.43 -16.41 19.15
CA ASN A 291 -3.29 -16.07 20.02
C ASN A 291 -2.25 -17.21 20.17
N ARG A 292 -2.55 -18.43 19.72
CA ARG A 292 -1.68 -19.61 19.75
C ARG A 292 -1.13 -19.98 18.37
N MET A 293 -1.58 -19.32 17.31
CA MET A 293 -1.01 -19.37 15.97
C MET A 293 0.20 -18.42 15.85
N GLN A 294 1.01 -18.58 14.80
CA GLN A 294 2.10 -17.65 14.50
C GLN A 294 1.57 -16.45 13.72
N ILE A 295 1.44 -15.29 14.37
CA ILE A 295 1.11 -14.03 13.71
C ILE A 295 2.16 -13.64 12.65
N HIS A 296 1.67 -13.24 11.49
CA HIS A 296 2.36 -12.69 10.33
C HIS A 296 1.54 -11.47 9.83
N HIS A 297 2.14 -10.65 8.98
CA HIS A 297 1.43 -9.57 8.28
C HIS A 297 1.64 -9.70 6.77
N ARG A 298 0.55 -9.55 6.00
CA ARG A 298 0.55 -9.28 4.56
C ARG A 298 0.48 -7.77 4.39
N VAL A 299 1.39 -7.22 3.60
CA VAL A 299 1.35 -5.81 3.19
C VAL A 299 1.37 -5.77 1.68
N ALA A 300 0.40 -5.05 1.09
CA ALA A 300 0.32 -4.84 -0.35
C ALA A 300 0.32 -3.34 -0.66
N ARG A 301 1.07 -2.94 -1.70
CA ARG A 301 1.21 -1.53 -2.13
C ARG A 301 1.26 -1.44 -3.65
N GLY A 302 0.09 -1.47 -4.29
CA GLY A 302 0.00 -1.73 -5.72
C GLY A 302 0.42 -3.18 -6.01
N ASN A 303 1.34 -3.39 -6.96
CA ASN A 303 1.77 -4.73 -7.37
C ASN A 303 2.69 -5.43 -6.34
N GLU A 304 3.35 -4.70 -5.46
CA GLU A 304 4.22 -5.31 -4.43
C GLU A 304 3.39 -5.89 -3.29
N VAL A 305 3.54 -7.20 -3.04
CA VAL A 305 2.92 -7.91 -1.91
C VAL A 305 4.00 -8.65 -1.13
N VAL A 306 4.15 -8.34 0.16
CA VAL A 306 5.16 -8.96 1.02
C VAL A 306 4.50 -9.52 2.27
N ILE A 307 4.80 -10.79 2.58
CA ILE A 307 4.42 -11.45 3.83
C ILE A 307 5.64 -11.46 4.77
N ARG A 308 5.47 -10.98 6.00
CA ARG A 308 6.53 -10.97 7.04
C ARG A 308 6.04 -11.60 8.33
N LYS A 309 6.98 -12.18 9.09
CA LYS A 309 6.72 -12.83 10.38
C LYS A 309 6.59 -11.82 11.52
N GLY A 310 5.67 -12.09 12.45
CA GLY A 310 5.34 -11.20 13.56
C GLY A 310 4.18 -10.25 13.22
N ALA A 311 3.74 -9.49 14.22
CA ALA A 311 2.87 -8.33 14.00
C ALA A 311 3.58 -7.27 13.13
N ILE A 312 2.81 -6.43 12.44
CA ILE A 312 3.37 -5.30 11.71
C ILE A 312 4.01 -4.29 12.69
N ARG A 313 5.17 -3.76 12.33
CA ARG A 313 5.83 -2.70 13.10
C ARG A 313 5.23 -1.35 12.74
N THR A 314 5.07 -0.50 13.73
CA THR A 314 4.70 0.91 13.61
C THR A 314 5.77 1.72 12.86
N VAL A 315 5.34 2.75 12.13
CA VAL A 315 6.23 3.85 11.74
C VAL A 315 6.49 4.69 12.98
N GLN A 316 7.75 4.82 13.39
CA GLN A 316 8.11 5.64 14.54
C GLN A 316 8.66 6.98 14.07
N ILE A 317 7.94 8.05 14.40
CA ILE A 317 8.34 9.44 14.15
C ILE A 317 8.83 10.03 15.47
N MET A 318 10.10 10.43 15.53
CA MET A 318 10.71 11.01 16.72
C MET A 318 11.27 12.40 16.41
N THR A 319 10.98 13.40 17.23
CA THR A 319 11.66 14.71 17.17
C THR A 319 12.50 14.93 18.41
N GLU A 320 13.78 15.24 18.22
CA GLU A 320 14.75 15.50 19.29
C GLU A 320 15.53 16.80 19.03
N ARG A 321 16.17 17.35 20.08
CA ARG A 321 17.03 18.54 19.96
C ARG A 321 18.46 18.10 19.71
N ARG A 322 19.14 18.69 18.72
CA ARG A 322 20.52 18.37 18.32
C ARG A 322 21.33 19.66 18.27
N GLN A 323 22.48 19.72 18.95
CA GLN A 323 23.34 20.91 19.02
C GLN A 323 22.57 22.19 19.42
N GLY A 324 22.16 22.27 20.69
CA GLY A 324 21.38 23.39 21.23
C GLY A 324 19.91 23.32 20.85
N ASN A 325 19.35 24.43 20.36
CA ASN A 325 17.91 24.56 20.08
C ASN A 325 17.46 24.06 18.70
N LYS A 326 18.36 23.58 17.82
CA LYS A 326 17.96 23.00 16.54
C LYS A 326 17.18 21.70 16.78
N LYS A 327 16.03 21.55 16.11
CA LYS A 327 15.24 20.30 16.13
C LYS A 327 15.65 19.40 14.96
N MET A 328 15.60 18.10 15.16
CA MET A 328 15.74 17.07 14.13
C MET A 328 14.57 16.10 14.27
N THR A 329 13.90 15.78 13.16
CA THR A 329 12.85 14.76 13.10
C THR A 329 13.42 13.52 12.42
N ARG A 330 13.13 12.33 12.93
CA ARG A 330 13.64 11.04 12.45
C ARG A 330 12.47 10.08 12.25
N VAL A 331 12.50 9.28 11.19
CA VAL A 331 11.41 8.41 10.75
C VAL A 331 11.97 7.01 10.49
N SER A 332 11.37 5.98 11.07
CA SER A 332 11.84 4.59 10.94
C SER A 332 10.69 3.59 10.83
N GLY A 333 10.96 2.40 10.29
CA GLY A 333 9.95 1.36 10.05
C GLY A 333 9.20 1.47 8.72
N LEU A 334 9.66 2.35 7.82
CA LEU A 334 9.08 2.64 6.50
C LEU A 334 8.99 1.39 5.61
N GLU A 335 9.98 0.51 5.72
CA GLU A 335 10.09 -0.74 4.95
C GLU A 335 8.97 -1.71 5.30
N CYS A 336 8.30 -1.56 6.46
CA CYS A 336 7.14 -2.37 6.85
C CYS A 336 5.87 -1.96 6.11
N PHE A 337 5.86 -0.80 5.42
CA PHE A 337 4.74 -0.29 4.63
C PHE A 337 5.08 -0.17 3.14
N LEU A 338 6.16 -0.85 2.72
CA LEU A 338 6.72 -0.83 1.37
C LEU A 338 6.97 0.61 0.89
N LEU A 339 7.53 1.43 1.79
CA LEU A 339 8.03 2.77 1.50
C LEU A 339 9.56 2.70 1.38
N ASP A 340 10.06 3.18 0.24
CA ASP A 340 11.48 3.47 0.07
C ASP A 340 11.88 4.74 0.86
N ALA A 341 13.07 4.71 1.45
CA ALA A 341 13.55 5.77 2.31
C ALA A 341 14.11 6.96 1.52
N ASP A 342 14.81 6.71 0.41
CA ASP A 342 15.46 7.76 -0.40
C ASP A 342 14.44 8.54 -1.25
N SER A 343 13.45 7.84 -1.80
CA SER A 343 12.26 8.41 -2.44
C SER A 343 11.46 9.28 -1.47
N LEU A 344 11.18 8.77 -0.26
CA LEU A 344 10.48 9.56 0.77
C LEU A 344 11.31 10.78 1.19
N ALA A 345 12.62 10.64 1.44
CA ALA A 345 13.48 11.77 1.76
C ALA A 345 13.41 12.86 0.66
N SER A 346 13.46 12.45 -0.61
CA SER A 346 13.37 13.35 -1.78
C SER A 346 12.01 14.07 -1.89
N GLU A 347 10.90 13.43 -1.52
CA GLU A 347 9.57 14.07 -1.45
C GLU A 347 9.50 15.05 -0.25
N LEU A 348 9.95 14.62 0.93
CA LEU A 348 9.96 15.42 2.15
C LEU A 348 10.85 16.67 2.03
N GLN A 349 11.99 16.59 1.35
CA GLN A 349 12.88 17.72 1.09
C GLN A 349 12.15 18.84 0.33
N LYS A 350 11.47 18.47 -0.75
CA LYS A 350 10.69 19.40 -1.58
C LYS A 350 9.49 19.96 -0.83
N LYS A 351 8.75 19.11 -0.12
CA LYS A 351 7.48 19.47 0.51
C LYS A 351 7.63 20.30 1.80
N PHE A 352 8.71 20.12 2.55
CA PHE A 352 8.97 20.89 3.77
C PHE A 352 10.09 21.94 3.61
N ALA A 353 10.69 22.08 2.42
CA ALA A 353 11.82 22.98 2.16
C ALA A 353 12.97 22.83 3.18
N CYS A 354 13.18 21.60 3.67
CA CYS A 354 14.13 21.26 4.72
C CYS A 354 15.13 20.22 4.21
N SER A 355 16.39 20.31 4.64
CA SER A 355 17.37 19.26 4.33
C SER A 355 16.98 17.93 4.97
N THR A 356 17.01 16.88 4.15
CA THR A 356 16.77 15.49 4.55
C THR A 356 17.98 14.62 4.25
N THR A 357 18.20 13.58 5.04
CA THR A 357 19.24 12.56 4.80
C THR A 357 18.73 11.20 5.23
N THR A 358 18.97 10.17 4.44
CA THR A 358 18.81 8.76 4.84
C THR A 358 20.02 8.27 5.63
N ALA A 359 19.82 7.32 6.54
CA ALA A 359 20.87 6.62 7.27
C ALA A 359 20.43 5.18 7.62
N GLU A 360 21.36 4.25 7.79
CA GLU A 360 21.05 2.90 8.26
C GLU A 360 20.75 2.90 9.77
N LEU A 361 19.74 2.13 10.20
CA LEU A 361 19.31 2.05 11.59
C LEU A 361 20.33 1.29 12.44
N PRO A 362 20.83 1.87 13.55
CA PRO A 362 21.87 1.25 14.37
C PRO A 362 21.40 -0.09 14.93
N GLY A 363 22.16 -1.14 14.64
CA GLY A 363 21.90 -2.51 15.08
C GLY A 363 20.97 -3.35 14.18
N LYS A 364 20.52 -2.83 13.01
CA LYS A 364 19.70 -3.59 12.06
C LYS A 364 20.14 -3.36 10.61
N LYS A 365 20.89 -4.32 10.06
CA LYS A 365 21.32 -4.27 8.66
C LYS A 365 20.11 -4.21 7.70
N GLY A 366 20.16 -3.30 6.74
CA GLY A 366 19.12 -3.14 5.71
C GLY A 366 17.79 -2.57 6.21
N GLN A 367 17.78 -1.85 7.33
CA GLN A 367 16.68 -0.95 7.70
C GLN A 367 17.21 0.49 7.73
N HIS A 368 16.44 1.43 7.21
CA HIS A 368 16.83 2.83 7.05
C HIS A 368 15.93 3.75 7.86
N GLU A 369 16.48 4.88 8.28
CA GLU A 369 15.73 6.00 8.81
C GLU A 369 15.90 7.25 7.94
N VAL A 370 14.83 8.03 7.80
CA VAL A 370 14.89 9.36 7.18
C VAL A 370 15.03 10.39 8.30
N LEU A 371 16.10 11.18 8.26
CA LEU A 371 16.28 12.35 9.10
C LEU A 371 15.84 13.60 8.32
N ILE A 372 15.05 14.47 8.95
CA ILE A 372 14.57 15.75 8.41
C ILE A 372 14.92 16.86 9.41
N GLN A 373 15.62 17.89 8.94
CA GLN A 373 15.91 19.06 9.77
C GLN A 373 14.61 19.79 10.17
N GLY A 374 14.54 20.26 11.41
CA GLY A 374 13.37 20.91 11.98
C GLY A 374 12.47 19.97 12.79
N GLY A 375 11.35 20.52 13.26
CA GLY A 375 10.35 19.84 14.08
C GLY A 375 9.05 19.57 13.32
N VAL A 376 9.13 18.86 12.20
CA VAL A 376 8.03 18.67 11.22
C VAL A 376 7.02 17.59 11.63
N ILE A 377 7.02 17.18 12.90
CA ILE A 377 6.42 15.93 13.41
C ILE A 377 4.93 15.77 13.04
N GLU A 378 4.15 16.84 13.16
CA GLU A 378 2.70 16.84 12.88
C GLU A 378 2.40 16.89 11.37
N ASN A 379 3.23 17.58 10.59
CA ASN A 379 3.07 17.70 9.13
C ASN A 379 3.47 16.41 8.42
N LEU A 380 4.52 15.75 8.90
CA LEU A 380 4.97 14.44 8.46
C LEU A 380 3.92 13.35 8.77
N ALA A 381 3.37 13.34 10.00
CA ALA A 381 2.35 12.38 10.38
C ALA A 381 1.09 12.50 9.50
N LYS A 382 0.65 13.72 9.17
CA LYS A 382 -0.42 13.97 8.18
C LYS A 382 -0.03 13.43 6.81
N HIS A 383 1.13 13.82 6.30
CA HIS A 383 1.62 13.42 4.97
C HIS A 383 1.70 11.89 4.76
N LEU A 384 2.10 11.13 5.79
CA LEU A 384 2.12 9.65 5.75
C LEU A 384 0.71 9.04 5.65
N VAL A 385 -0.29 9.66 6.28
CA VAL A 385 -1.71 9.27 6.10
C VAL A 385 -2.19 9.69 4.71
N ASP A 386 -2.02 10.96 4.36
CA ASP A 386 -2.70 11.61 3.22
C ASP A 386 -2.12 11.19 1.85
N HIS A 387 -0.79 11.02 1.72
CA HIS A 387 -0.13 10.67 0.46
C HIS A 387 0.33 9.21 0.40
N HIS A 388 0.70 8.62 1.54
CA HIS A 388 1.24 7.26 1.58
C HIS A 388 0.24 6.21 2.09
N GLY A 389 -0.97 6.63 2.47
CA GLY A 389 -2.06 5.75 2.88
C GLY A 389 -1.83 5.05 4.23
N VAL A 390 -0.80 5.44 5.00
CA VAL A 390 -0.41 4.75 6.24
C VAL A 390 -1.48 4.98 7.31
N PRO A 391 -2.18 3.94 7.78
CA PRO A 391 -3.22 4.11 8.79
C PRO A 391 -2.65 4.70 10.08
N LYS A 392 -3.28 5.77 10.61
CA LYS A 392 -2.85 6.47 11.83
C LYS A 392 -2.62 5.55 13.04
N ARG A 393 -3.32 4.40 13.11
CA ARG A 393 -3.13 3.35 14.13
C ARG A 393 -1.73 2.71 14.14
N TYR A 394 -0.96 2.86 13.06
CA TYR A 394 0.41 2.35 12.92
C TYR A 394 1.47 3.47 12.95
N ILE A 395 1.12 4.72 13.29
CA ILE A 395 2.06 5.84 13.37
C ILE A 395 2.25 6.22 14.85
N GLU A 396 3.43 5.94 15.39
CA GLU A 396 3.84 6.34 16.73
C GLU A 396 4.63 7.66 16.69
N VAL A 397 4.37 8.55 17.64
CA VAL A 397 4.83 9.93 17.61
C VAL A 397 5.49 10.30 18.94
N TYR A 398 6.80 10.60 18.91
CA TYR A 398 7.63 10.86 20.09
C TYR A 398 8.29 12.25 20.01
N ASP A 399 7.64 13.27 20.57
CA ASP A 399 8.20 14.63 20.67
C ASP A 399 9.04 14.79 21.95
N LYS A 400 10.34 14.49 21.88
CA LYS A 400 11.29 14.73 22.98
C LYS A 400 11.64 16.22 23.17
N THR A 401 11.00 17.14 22.43
CA THR A 401 11.29 18.58 22.50
C THR A 401 10.31 19.35 23.37
N LYS A 402 9.13 18.78 23.63
CA LYS A 402 8.19 19.17 24.68
C LYS A 402 8.63 18.49 26.00
N LYS A 403 8.44 19.19 27.13
CA LYS A 403 8.61 18.67 28.49
C LYS A 403 7.22 18.55 29.12
#